data_AF-A0A1F9E2N4-F1
#
_entry.id   AF-A0A1F9E2N4-F1
#
_cell.length_a   1.000
_cell.length_b   1.000
_cell.length_c   1.000
_cell.angle_alpha   90.00
_cell.angle_beta   90.00
_cell.angle_gamma   90.00
#
_symmetry.space_group_name_H-M   'P 1'
#
loop_
_entity.id
_entity.type
_entity.pdbx_description
1 polymer ?
#
loop_
_entity_poly.entity_id
_entity_poly.type
_entity_poly.pdbx_seq_one_letter_code
_entity_poly.pdbx_strand_id
1 'polypeptide(L)'
;MTELFRGIAEVQALFPAGFNPIRECLKAGVSQIELGALGVYSKSPGSYDPDEQAIRLDPGLSALDREQLAREINKRHRGLGVTSEDVYVFVLFHELAHHLRRRRLLGMPRRNGLLARLSFWEREEIFGEEYEAEAYARKRFLEWKGGCR
;
A
#
# COMPACT_ATOMS: atom_id res chain seq x y z
N MET A 1 6.59 25.46 -5.21
CA MET A 1 7.67 24.45 -5.44
C MET A 1 8.24 23.93 -4.12
N THR A 2 8.57 24.78 -3.15
CA THR A 2 9.18 24.39 -1.86
C THR A 2 8.33 23.42 -1.04
N GLU A 3 7.00 23.56 -1.05
CA GLU A 3 6.07 22.65 -0.34
C GLU A 3 5.99 21.25 -0.98
N LEU A 4 6.01 21.18 -2.31
CA LEU A 4 6.04 19.89 -3.04
C LEU A 4 7.31 19.10 -2.69
N PHE A 5 8.48 19.77 -2.69
CA PHE A 5 9.74 19.11 -2.33
C PHE A 5 9.78 18.70 -0.86
N ARG A 6 9.17 19.48 0.04
CA ARG A 6 9.01 19.12 1.46
C ARG A 6 8.18 17.85 1.62
N GLY A 7 7.01 17.79 0.96
CA GLY A 7 6.16 16.60 0.98
C GLY A 7 6.85 15.35 0.43
N ILE A 8 7.60 15.47 -0.68
CA ILE A 8 8.39 14.36 -1.23
C ILE A 8 9.43 13.85 -0.21
N ALA A 9 10.13 14.76 0.46
CA ALA A 9 11.14 14.40 1.45
C ALA A 9 10.51 13.71 2.68
N GLU A 10 9.37 14.21 3.16
CA GLU A 10 8.63 13.61 4.27
C GLU A 10 8.14 12.21 3.93
N VAL A 11 7.58 12.02 2.72
CA VAL A 11 7.18 10.68 2.24
C VAL A 11 8.39 9.76 2.15
N GLN A 12 9.49 10.20 1.54
CA GLN A 12 10.70 9.39 1.37
C GLN A 12 11.32 9.00 2.71
N ALA A 13 11.18 9.82 3.75
CA ALA A 13 11.71 9.56 5.10
C ALA A 13 11.02 8.37 5.82
N LEU A 14 9.83 7.96 5.38
CA LEU A 14 9.16 6.77 5.92
C LEU A 14 9.77 5.45 5.43
N PHE A 15 10.57 5.49 4.37
CA PHE A 15 11.05 4.30 3.68
C PHE A 15 12.57 4.12 3.86
N PRO A 16 13.05 2.86 3.89
CA PRO A 16 14.47 2.58 4.00
C PRO A 16 15.25 3.13 2.80
N ALA A 17 16.53 3.43 3.05
CA ALA A 17 17.44 3.85 2.00
C ALA A 17 17.47 2.80 0.87
N GLY A 18 17.36 3.27 -0.38
CA GLY A 18 17.31 2.40 -1.57
C GLY A 18 15.89 2.02 -2.04
N PHE A 19 14.85 2.34 -1.27
CA PHE A 19 13.47 2.27 -1.75
C PHE A 19 12.97 3.66 -2.18
N ASN A 20 12.40 3.76 -3.39
CA ASN A 20 11.84 5.03 -3.90
C ASN A 20 10.31 4.89 -4.04
N PRO A 21 9.53 5.33 -3.04
CA PRO A 21 8.07 5.18 -3.03
C PRO A 21 7.41 6.00 -4.16
N ILE A 22 7.95 7.18 -4.46
CA ILE A 22 7.43 8.05 -5.54
C ILE A 22 7.55 7.34 -6.88
N ARG A 23 8.69 6.72 -7.17
CA ARG A 23 8.92 5.95 -8.40
C ARG A 23 7.95 4.78 -8.54
N GLU A 24 7.72 4.02 -7.47
CA GLU A 24 6.78 2.89 -7.52
C GLU A 24 5.33 3.36 -7.72
N CYS A 25 4.93 4.45 -7.09
CA CYS A 25 3.60 5.04 -7.27
C CYS A 25 3.39 5.58 -8.69
N LEU A 26 4.37 6.28 -9.27
CA LEU A 26 4.30 6.78 -10.64
C LEU A 26 4.20 5.64 -11.66
N LYS A 27 4.94 4.53 -11.47
CA LYS A 27 4.83 3.34 -12.34
C LYS A 27 3.42 2.72 -12.30
N ALA A 28 2.78 2.75 -11.14
CA ALA A 28 1.42 2.23 -10.96
C ALA A 28 0.34 3.22 -11.42
N GLY A 29 0.69 4.49 -11.65
CA GLY A 29 -0.23 5.57 -12.02
C GLY A 29 -1.08 6.09 -10.86
N VAL A 30 -0.55 6.03 -9.64
CA VAL A 30 -1.12 6.72 -8.47
C VAL A 30 -1.02 8.22 -8.67
N SER A 31 -2.10 8.95 -8.37
CA SER A 31 -2.20 10.39 -8.61
C SER A 31 -1.51 11.21 -7.51
N GLN A 32 -1.58 10.74 -6.26
CA GLN A 32 -0.99 11.41 -5.11
C GLN A 32 -0.67 10.44 -3.96
N ILE A 33 0.31 10.82 -3.14
CA ILE A 33 0.63 10.16 -1.86
C ILE A 33 0.48 11.20 -0.76
N GLU A 34 -0.27 10.87 0.27
CA GLU A 34 -0.56 11.74 1.39
C GLU A 34 0.00 11.19 2.70
N LEU A 35 0.40 12.08 3.58
CA LEU A 35 0.76 11.74 4.96
C LEU A 35 -0.34 12.23 5.89
N GLY A 36 -0.86 11.35 6.73
CA GLY A 36 -1.90 11.71 7.68
C GLY A 36 -2.35 10.54 8.54
N ALA A 37 -2.82 10.84 9.75
CA ALA A 37 -3.31 9.83 10.66
C ALA A 37 -4.51 9.08 10.05
N LEU A 38 -4.49 7.74 10.09
CA LEU A 38 -5.56 6.91 9.51
C LEU A 38 -6.72 6.62 10.48
N GLY A 39 -6.75 7.33 11.61
CA GLY A 39 -7.77 7.16 12.65
C GLY A 39 -7.53 5.91 13.51
N VAL A 40 -8.06 5.93 14.73
CA VAL A 40 -7.78 4.91 15.77
C VAL A 40 -8.26 3.49 15.39
N TYR A 41 -9.18 3.39 14.43
CA TYR A 41 -9.75 2.11 13.99
C TYR A 41 -9.06 1.49 12.77
N SER A 42 -8.08 2.17 12.16
CA SER A 42 -7.33 1.58 11.06
C SER A 42 -6.41 0.47 11.55
N LYS A 43 -6.52 -0.72 10.93
CA LYS A 43 -5.63 -1.87 11.21
C LYS A 43 -4.34 -1.82 10.38
N SER A 44 -4.23 -0.87 9.45
CA SER A 44 -3.08 -0.71 8.56
C SER A 44 -2.56 0.73 8.64
N PRO A 45 -1.23 0.94 8.61
CA PRO A 45 -0.63 2.26 8.51
C PRO A 45 -0.65 2.83 7.08
N GLY A 46 -1.38 2.19 6.17
CA GLY A 46 -1.64 2.67 4.82
C GLY A 46 -3.11 2.43 4.45
N SER A 47 -3.63 3.30 3.58
CA SER A 47 -4.95 3.15 2.99
C SER A 47 -4.96 3.75 1.59
N TYR A 48 -5.55 3.03 0.65
CA TYR A 48 -5.87 3.53 -0.67
C TYR A 48 -7.27 4.18 -0.70
N ASP A 49 -7.33 5.45 -1.15
CA ASP A 49 -8.58 6.14 -1.46
C ASP A 49 -8.94 5.93 -2.95
N PRO A 50 -10.04 5.22 -3.24
CA PRO A 50 -10.44 4.91 -4.61
C PRO A 50 -11.00 6.10 -5.39
N ASP A 51 -11.56 7.10 -4.71
CA ASP A 51 -12.20 8.26 -5.34
C ASP A 51 -11.14 9.28 -5.74
N GLU A 52 -10.16 9.51 -4.86
CA GLU A 52 -9.03 10.42 -5.12
C GLU A 52 -7.87 9.75 -5.87
N GLN A 53 -7.88 8.43 -5.98
CA GLN A 53 -6.77 7.60 -6.49
C GLN A 53 -5.46 7.84 -5.72
N ALA A 54 -5.60 8.05 -4.41
CA ALA A 54 -4.55 8.47 -3.51
C ALA A 54 -4.13 7.33 -2.60
N ILE A 55 -2.85 7.27 -2.23
CA ILE A 55 -2.38 6.43 -1.13
C ILE A 55 -2.09 7.33 0.06
N ARG A 56 -2.78 7.10 1.17
CA ARG A 56 -2.50 7.76 2.44
C ARG A 56 -1.67 6.84 3.34
N LEU A 57 -0.60 7.38 3.90
CA LEU A 57 0.28 6.68 4.84
C LEU A 57 0.23 7.40 6.19
N ASP A 58 0.12 6.65 7.27
CA ASP A 58 0.21 7.19 8.62
C ASP A 58 1.68 7.25 9.04
N PRO A 59 2.31 8.44 9.17
CA PRO A 59 3.71 8.54 9.57
C PRO A 59 3.92 8.33 11.08
N GLY A 60 2.84 8.28 11.87
CA GLY A 60 2.86 8.34 13.33
C GLY A 60 3.14 7.02 14.04
N LEU A 61 3.47 5.95 13.31
CA LEU A 61 3.71 4.65 13.94
C LEU A 61 4.96 4.68 14.80
N SER A 62 4.81 4.26 16.07
CA SER A 62 5.94 4.09 16.95
C SER A 62 6.84 2.95 16.47
N ALA A 63 8.10 2.94 16.93
CA ALA A 63 9.02 1.83 16.62
C ALA A 63 8.47 0.48 17.08
N LEU A 64 7.78 0.46 18.24
CA LEU A 64 7.16 -0.75 18.78
C LEU A 64 6.01 -1.25 17.91
N ASP A 65 5.16 -0.35 17.41
CA ASP A 65 4.05 -0.69 16.52
C ASP A 65 4.58 -1.26 15.19
N ARG A 66 5.64 -0.67 14.64
CA ARG A 66 6.31 -1.19 13.44
C ARG A 66 6.89 -2.58 13.66
N GLU A 67 7.54 -2.83 14.79
CA GLU A 67 8.03 -4.17 15.13
C GLU A 67 6.89 -5.19 15.26
N GLN A 68 5.78 -4.80 15.89
CA GLN A 68 4.61 -5.66 15.99
C GLN A 68 4.04 -6.00 14.62
N LEU A 69 3.83 -5.01 13.76
CA LEU A 69 3.34 -5.23 12.40
C LEU A 69 4.29 -6.11 11.58
N ALA A 70 5.60 -5.89 11.68
CA ALA A 70 6.59 -6.75 11.03
C ALA A 70 6.45 -8.22 11.48
N ARG A 71 6.27 -8.46 12.79
CA ARG A 71 6.02 -9.82 13.32
C ARG A 71 4.73 -10.41 12.77
N GLU A 72 3.66 -9.64 12.70
CA GLU A 72 2.36 -10.09 12.18
C GLU A 72 2.41 -10.42 10.67
N ILE A 73 3.06 -9.57 9.87
CA ILE A 73 3.29 -9.81 8.44
C ILE A 73 4.12 -11.08 8.25
N ASN A 74 5.21 -11.23 9.01
CA ASN A 74 6.04 -12.44 8.94
C ASN A 74 5.28 -13.70 9.36
N LYS A 75 4.43 -13.62 10.38
CA LYS A 75 3.59 -14.75 10.80
C LYS A 75 2.61 -15.15 9.69
N ARG A 76 1.93 -14.18 9.07
CA ARG A 76 1.00 -14.41 7.94
C ARG A 76 1.70 -15.05 6.74
N HIS A 77 2.90 -14.58 6.41
CA HIS A 77 3.62 -14.99 5.20
C HIS A 77 4.74 -16.01 5.44
N ARG A 78 4.71 -16.74 6.56
CA ARG A 78 5.65 -17.84 6.90
C ARG A 78 7.12 -17.42 6.85
N GLY A 79 7.45 -16.30 7.49
CA GLY A 79 8.83 -15.80 7.62
C GLY A 79 9.33 -15.03 6.40
N LEU A 80 8.54 -14.05 5.94
CA LEU A 80 8.86 -13.22 4.77
C LEU A 80 10.17 -12.40 4.91
N GLY A 81 10.64 -12.19 6.13
CA GLY A 81 11.86 -11.43 6.43
C GLY A 81 11.63 -9.91 6.49
N VAL A 82 10.40 -9.48 6.78
CA VAL A 82 10.06 -8.05 6.97
C VAL A 82 10.63 -7.57 8.30
N THR A 83 11.44 -6.53 8.30
CA THR A 83 11.89 -5.83 9.52
C THR A 83 10.94 -4.68 9.87
N SER A 84 11.14 -4.02 11.02
CA SER A 84 10.38 -2.82 11.39
C SER A 84 10.59 -1.65 10.41
N GLU A 85 11.76 -1.54 9.79
CA GLU A 85 12.08 -0.53 8.76
C GLU A 85 11.40 -0.83 7.42
N ASP A 86 11.08 -2.10 7.17
CA ASP A 86 10.47 -2.56 5.92
C ASP A 86 8.95 -2.40 5.88
N VAL A 87 8.32 -2.08 7.01
CA VAL A 87 6.85 -2.08 7.16
C VAL A 87 6.19 -1.21 6.10
N TYR A 88 6.64 0.04 5.95
CA TYR A 88 6.05 0.93 4.95
C TYR A 88 6.28 0.46 3.52
N VAL A 89 7.36 -0.28 3.23
CA VAL A 89 7.57 -0.87 1.90
C VAL A 89 6.50 -1.90 1.60
N PHE A 90 6.26 -2.81 2.56
CA PHE A 90 5.23 -3.84 2.40
C PHE A 90 3.83 -3.21 2.29
N VAL A 91 3.52 -2.26 3.17
CA VAL A 91 2.24 -1.52 3.18
C VAL A 91 2.04 -0.76 1.88
N LEU A 92 3.05 -0.08 1.35
CA LEU A 92 2.90 0.62 0.08
C LEU A 92 2.59 -0.36 -1.05
N PHE A 93 3.28 -1.50 -1.13
CA PHE A 93 2.94 -2.50 -2.15
C PHE A 93 1.54 -3.08 -1.98
N HIS A 94 1.07 -3.22 -0.74
CA HIS A 94 -0.32 -3.61 -0.44
C HIS A 94 -1.32 -2.59 -1.01
N GLU A 95 -1.17 -1.31 -0.68
CA GLU A 95 -2.06 -0.26 -1.17
C GLU A 95 -1.97 -0.06 -2.69
N LEU A 96 -0.79 -0.24 -3.27
CA LEU A 96 -0.62 -0.24 -4.73
C LEU A 96 -1.40 -1.37 -5.41
N ALA A 97 -1.57 -2.52 -4.75
CA ALA A 97 -2.37 -3.61 -5.29
C ALA A 97 -3.85 -3.24 -5.38
N HIS A 98 -4.40 -2.60 -4.33
CA HIS A 98 -5.77 -2.08 -4.36
C HIS A 98 -5.97 -1.07 -5.48
N HIS A 99 -5.02 -0.14 -5.65
CA HIS A 99 -5.04 0.82 -6.75
C HIS A 99 -5.04 0.16 -8.13
N LEU A 100 -4.08 -0.74 -8.40
CA LEU A 100 -3.94 -1.40 -9.70
C LEU A 100 -5.17 -2.25 -10.05
N ARG A 101 -5.73 -2.93 -9.06
CA ARG A 101 -6.98 -3.69 -9.23
C ARG A 101 -8.13 -2.77 -9.60
N ARG A 102 -8.31 -1.66 -8.87
CA ARG A 102 -9.38 -0.69 -9.14
C ARG A 102 -9.26 -0.12 -10.55
N ARG A 103 -8.06 0.29 -10.96
CA ARG A 103 -7.81 0.76 -12.34
C ARG A 103 -8.16 -0.29 -13.39
N ARG A 104 -7.78 -1.55 -13.17
CA ARG A 104 -8.13 -2.67 -14.06
C ARG A 104 -9.64 -2.85 -14.16
N LEU A 105 -10.35 -2.81 -13.03
CA LEU A 105 -11.82 -2.96 -13.01
C LEU A 105 -12.52 -1.81 -13.75
N LEU A 106 -12.06 -0.57 -13.58
CA LEU A 106 -12.60 0.61 -14.28
C LEU A 106 -12.33 0.58 -15.80
N GLY A 107 -11.23 -0.04 -16.24
CA GLY A 107 -10.86 -0.17 -17.65
C GLY A 107 -11.52 -1.33 -18.41
N MET A 108 -12.29 -2.20 -17.74
CA MET A 108 -12.92 -3.35 -18.38
C MET A 108 -14.19 -2.97 -19.16
N PRO A 109 -14.26 -3.15 -20.48
CA PRO A 109 -15.49 -2.94 -21.23
C PRO A 109 -16.49 -4.05 -20.84
N ARG A 110 -17.69 -3.65 -20.40
CA ARG A 110 -18.87 -4.51 -20.09
C ARG A 110 -19.02 -5.12 -18.68
N ARG A 111 -18.14 -4.87 -17.71
CA ARG A 111 -18.36 -5.24 -16.29
C ARG A 111 -18.87 -4.10 -15.40
N ASN A 112 -19.09 -2.92 -15.96
CA ASN A 112 -19.47 -1.70 -15.24
C ASN A 112 -20.84 -1.78 -14.57
N GLY A 113 -21.77 -2.64 -15.02
CA GLY A 113 -23.11 -2.71 -14.42
C GLY A 113 -23.15 -3.38 -13.05
N LEU A 114 -22.45 -4.50 -12.89
CA LEU A 114 -22.49 -5.30 -11.66
C LEU A 114 -21.47 -4.79 -10.63
N LEU A 115 -20.23 -4.53 -11.06
CA LEU A 115 -19.18 -4.07 -10.14
C LEU A 115 -19.43 -2.65 -9.63
N ALA A 116 -19.98 -1.73 -10.44
CA ALA A 116 -20.30 -0.38 -9.97
C ALA A 116 -21.45 -0.35 -8.96
N ARG A 117 -22.25 -1.42 -8.87
CA ARG A 117 -23.38 -1.55 -7.93
C ARG A 117 -23.00 -2.18 -6.59
N LEU A 118 -21.86 -2.88 -6.54
CA LEU A 118 -21.35 -3.46 -5.30
C LEU A 118 -20.58 -2.41 -4.51
N SER A 119 -20.86 -2.35 -3.21
CA SER A 119 -20.07 -1.63 -2.21
C SER A 119 -18.66 -2.21 -2.11
N PHE A 120 -17.74 -1.45 -1.49
CA PHE A 120 -16.38 -1.91 -1.22
C PHE A 120 -16.36 -3.27 -0.49
N TRP A 121 -17.16 -3.41 0.56
CA TRP A 121 -17.23 -4.63 1.38
C TRP A 121 -17.76 -5.85 0.61
N GLU A 122 -18.76 -5.67 -0.25
CA GLU A 122 -19.25 -6.76 -1.10
C GLU A 122 -18.20 -7.21 -2.11
N ARG A 123 -17.30 -6.32 -2.55
CA ARG A 123 -16.20 -6.70 -3.43
C ARG A 123 -15.09 -7.45 -2.68
N GLU A 124 -14.73 -7.01 -1.48
CA GLU A 124 -13.77 -7.73 -0.63
C GLU A 124 -14.20 -9.18 -0.41
N GLU A 125 -15.47 -9.38 -0.05
CA GLU A 125 -16.03 -10.69 0.26
C GLU A 125 -16.12 -11.60 -0.98
N ILE A 126 -16.53 -11.05 -2.13
CA ILE A 126 -16.74 -11.84 -3.36
C ILE A 126 -15.43 -12.14 -4.07
N PHE A 127 -14.47 -11.23 -4.05
CA PHE A 127 -13.27 -11.32 -4.89
C PHE A 127 -11.97 -11.50 -4.11
N GLY A 128 -12.02 -11.66 -2.79
CA GLY A 128 -10.83 -11.85 -1.95
C GLY A 128 -9.81 -10.73 -2.14
N GLU A 129 -10.27 -9.48 -2.20
CA GLU A 129 -9.43 -8.34 -2.62
C GLU A 129 -8.19 -8.19 -1.72
N GLU A 130 -8.36 -8.36 -0.42
CA GLU A 130 -7.27 -8.38 0.57
C GLU A 130 -6.27 -9.52 0.31
N TYR A 131 -6.73 -10.71 -0.04
CA TYR A 131 -5.84 -11.84 -0.34
C TYR A 131 -4.98 -11.57 -1.58
N GLU A 132 -5.58 -11.00 -2.63
CA GLU A 132 -4.85 -10.63 -3.84
C GLU A 132 -3.88 -9.46 -3.60
N ALA A 133 -4.28 -8.50 -2.78
CA ALA A 133 -3.42 -7.40 -2.37
C ALA A 133 -2.21 -7.88 -1.56
N GLU A 134 -2.43 -8.76 -0.58
CA GLU A 134 -1.37 -9.43 0.18
C GLU A 134 -0.43 -10.24 -0.73
N ALA A 135 -0.97 -11.00 -1.70
CA ALA A 135 -0.17 -11.80 -2.61
C ALA A 135 0.72 -10.92 -3.51
N TYR A 136 0.18 -9.80 -4.00
CA TYR A 136 0.94 -8.80 -4.76
C TYR A 136 2.03 -8.16 -3.88
N ALA A 137 1.68 -7.71 -2.69
CA ALA A 137 2.60 -7.09 -1.74
C ALA A 137 3.78 -8.02 -1.43
N ARG A 138 3.48 -9.29 -1.11
CA ARG A 138 4.49 -10.32 -0.88
C ARG A 138 5.45 -10.49 -2.06
N LYS A 139 4.91 -10.61 -3.28
CA LYS A 139 5.73 -10.79 -4.48
C LYS A 139 6.67 -9.61 -4.70
N ARG A 140 6.14 -8.39 -4.68
CA ARG A 140 6.90 -7.15 -4.92
C ARG A 140 7.92 -6.89 -3.83
N PHE A 141 7.57 -7.17 -2.57
CA PHE A 141 8.49 -7.10 -1.45
C PHE A 141 9.71 -8.00 -1.63
N LEU A 142 9.49 -9.27 -2.01
CA LEU A 142 10.58 -10.23 -2.26
C LEU A 142 11.47 -9.80 -3.44
N GLU A 143 10.87 -9.29 -4.51
CA GLU A 143 11.62 -8.76 -5.66
C GLU A 143 12.50 -7.57 -5.26
N TRP A 144 11.96 -6.64 -4.47
CA TRP A 144 12.72 -5.51 -3.95
C TRP A 144 13.86 -5.98 -3.01
N LYS A 145 13.57 -6.81 -2.01
CA LYS A 145 14.59 -7.35 -1.09
C LYS A 145 15.67 -8.14 -1.80
N GLY A 146 15.31 -8.89 -2.85
CA GLY A 146 16.26 -9.64 -3.66
C GLY A 146 17.14 -8.76 -4.55
N GLY A 147 16.61 -7.63 -5.03
CA GLY A 147 17.33 -6.65 -5.86
C GLY A 147 18.21 -5.67 -5.08
N CYS A 148 18.09 -5.62 -3.75
CA CYS A 148 18.94 -4.82 -2.85
C CYS A 148 20.12 -5.61 -2.24
N ARG A 149 20.44 -6.79 -2.78
CA ARG A 149 21.63 -7.57 -2.39
C ARG A 149 22.85 -7.22 -3.22
#